data_AF-A0A3B9I151-F1
#
_entry.id   AF-A0A3B9I151-F1
#
_cell.length_a   1.000
_cell.length_b   1.000
_cell.length_c   1.000
_cell.angle_alpha   90.00
_cell.angle_beta   90.00
_cell.angle_gamma   90.00
#
_symmetry.space_group_name_H-M   'P 1'
#
loop_
_entity.id
_entity.type
_entity.pdbx_description
1 polymer ?
#
loop_
_entity_poly.entity_id
_entity_poly.type
_entity_poly.pdbx_seq_one_letter_code
_entity_poly.pdbx_strand_id
1 'polypeptide(L)'
;MVFFIRLKTGFFETKFCTMSVKDKTVRLFSEDLYNEKETIIRDSDILSVAIINRQKRPIELEIHASEKIYTGHCIDTKFKDEISNAFLTEFGSKVHME
;
A
#
# COMPACT_ATOMS: atom_id res chain seq x y z
N MET A 1 -11.55 4.39 2.57
CA MET A 1 -10.74 4.70 3.75
C MET A 1 -9.37 5.17 3.29
N VAL A 2 -8.70 6.04 4.04
CA VAL A 2 -7.36 6.56 3.68
C VAL A 2 -6.36 6.15 4.75
N PHE A 3 -5.22 5.63 4.31
CA PHE A 3 -4.10 5.19 5.14
C PHE A 3 -2.90 6.08 4.88
N PHE A 4 -2.17 6.41 5.94
CA PHE A 4 -0.88 7.09 5.82
C PHE A 4 0.23 6.06 5.76
N ILE A 5 0.99 6.06 4.67
CA ILE A 5 2.08 5.11 4.44
C ILE A 5 3.39 5.84 4.14
N ARG A 6 4.50 5.18 4.44
CA ARG A 6 5.80 5.52 3.86
C ARG A 6 6.12 4.52 2.75
N LEU A 7 6.20 5.00 1.53
CA LEU A 7 6.51 4.19 0.34
C LEU A 7 7.99 4.30 -0.01
N LYS A 8 8.65 3.18 -0.27
CA LYS A 8 10.02 3.15 -0.80
C LYS A 8 10.00 3.50 -2.29
N THR A 9 10.71 4.54 -2.69
CA THR A 9 10.80 5.01 -4.09
C THR A 9 12.16 4.77 -4.74
N GLY A 10 13.00 3.92 -4.15
CA GLY A 10 14.33 3.56 -4.63
C GLY A 10 15.16 2.89 -3.54
N PHE A 11 16.49 2.85 -3.70
CA PHE A 11 17.39 2.19 -2.76
C PHE A 11 17.47 2.86 -1.36
N PHE A 12 17.26 4.18 -1.27
CA PHE A 12 17.46 4.93 -0.01
C PHE A 12 16.33 5.89 0.36
N GLU A 13 15.33 6.10 -0.51
CA GLU A 13 14.31 7.12 -0.30
C GLU A 13 12.96 6.50 0.07
N THR A 14 12.38 6.98 1.16
CA THR A 14 10.98 6.74 1.52
C THR A 14 10.20 8.04 1.48
N LYS A 15 9.10 8.08 0.76
CA LYS A 15 8.20 9.24 0.68
C LYS A 15 6.94 9.00 1.50
N PHE A 16 6.43 10.07 2.10
CA PHE A 16 5.12 10.05 2.74
C PHE A 16 4.05 10.10 1.68
N CYS A 17 3.12 9.15 1.74
CA CYS A 17 2.00 9.07 0.82
C CYS A 17 0.72 8.79 1.58
N THR A 18 -0.40 9.26 1.03
CA THR A 18 -1.70 8.72 1.40
C THR A 18 -2.07 7.61 0.43
N MET A 19 -2.72 6.58 0.95
CA MET A 19 -3.18 5.43 0.19
C MET A 19 -4.66 5.19 0.42
N SER A 20 -5.40 4.92 -0.65
CA SER A 20 -6.78 4.42 -0.55
C SER A 20 -6.91 3.12 -1.32
N VAL A 21 -7.61 2.16 -0.71
CA VAL A 21 -7.95 0.87 -1.31
C VAL A 21 -9.46 0.81 -1.42
N LYS A 22 -9.98 0.85 -2.64
CA LYS A 22 -11.42 0.82 -2.93
C LYS A 22 -11.65 0.55 -4.42
N ASP A 23 -12.82 0.01 -4.76
CA ASP A 23 -13.28 -0.12 -6.15
C ASP A 23 -12.25 -0.88 -7.00
N LYS A 24 -11.73 -1.99 -6.44
CA LYS A 24 -10.69 -2.84 -7.06
C LYS A 24 -9.44 -2.06 -7.48
N THR A 25 -9.10 -1.00 -6.75
CA THR A 25 -8.01 -0.08 -7.09
C THR A 25 -7.24 0.33 -5.84
N VAL A 26 -5.91 0.43 -5.97
CA VAL A 26 -5.04 1.11 -5.01
C VAL A 26 -4.67 2.46 -5.60
N ARG A 27 -4.97 3.54 -4.87
CA ARG A 27 -4.53 4.89 -5.22
C ARG A 27 -3.50 5.35 -4.22
N LEU A 28 -2.38 5.86 -4.72
CA LEU A 28 -1.27 6.40 -3.94
C LEU A 28 -1.11 7.87 -4.32
N PHE A 29 -1.18 8.75 -3.33
CA PHE A 29 -0.91 10.17 -3.51
C PHE A 29 0.36 10.52 -2.77
N SER A 30 1.39 10.92 -3.51
CA SER A 30 2.61 11.47 -2.92
C SER A 30 2.44 12.97 -2.78
N GLU A 31 2.47 13.46 -1.55
CA GLU A 31 2.55 14.90 -1.27
C GLU A 31 4.01 15.33 -1.40
N ASP A 32 4.46 15.57 -2.63
CA ASP A 32 5.71 16.30 -2.87
C ASP A 32 5.35 17.79 -3.04
N LEU A 33 6.04 18.69 -2.34
CA LEU A 33 5.75 20.14 -2.25
C LEU A 33 5.62 20.86 -3.61
N TYR A 34 6.02 20.21 -4.70
CA TYR A 34 6.10 20.77 -6.04
C TYR A 34 5.40 19.94 -7.12
N ASN A 35 4.91 18.73 -6.82
CA ASN A 35 4.26 17.88 -7.82
C ASN A 35 3.38 16.82 -7.15
N GLU A 36 2.07 17.08 -7.07
CA GLU A 36 1.09 16.08 -6.67
C GLU A 36 1.05 15.00 -7.75
N LYS A 37 1.58 13.81 -7.44
CA LYS A 37 1.54 12.67 -8.34
C LYS A 37 0.66 11.59 -7.76
N GLU A 38 -0.52 11.42 -8.36
CA GLU A 38 -1.38 10.26 -8.13
C GLU A 38 -0.84 9.06 -8.93
N THR A 39 -0.70 7.93 -8.26
CA THR A 39 -0.44 6.63 -8.89
C THR A 39 -1.66 5.75 -8.66
N ILE A 40 -2.25 5.25 -9.75
CA ILE A 40 -3.43 4.39 -9.73
C ILE A 40 -3.00 2.99 -10.18
N ILE A 41 -3.21 1.99 -9.32
CA ILE A 41 -2.91 0.59 -9.60
C ILE A 41 -4.24 -0.17 -9.59
N ARG A 42 -4.66 -0.69 -10.74
CA ARG A 42 -5.94 -1.40 -10.88
C ARG A 42 -5.75 -2.88 -10.56
N ASP A 43 -6.84 -3.55 -10.19
CA ASP A 43 -6.84 -5.00 -9.95
C ASP A 43 -6.26 -5.80 -11.12
N SER A 44 -6.53 -5.40 -12.37
CA SER A 44 -5.95 -6.03 -13.58
C SER A 44 -4.42 -6.05 -13.58
N ASP A 45 -3.83 -5.05 -12.94
CA ASP A 45 -2.38 -4.84 -12.93
C ASP A 45 -1.75 -5.45 -11.67
N ILE A 46 -2.54 -5.75 -10.64
CA ILE A 46 -2.09 -6.36 -9.38
C ILE A 46 -1.99 -7.87 -9.55
N LEU A 47 -0.78 -8.38 -9.37
CA LEU A 47 -0.46 -9.80 -9.37
C LEU A 47 -0.63 -10.39 -7.96
N SER A 48 -0.10 -9.69 -6.95
CA SER A 48 -0.22 -10.09 -5.55
C SER A 48 -0.04 -8.90 -4.60
N VAL A 49 -0.51 -9.06 -3.37
CA VAL A 49 -0.33 -8.14 -2.26
C VAL A 49 0.14 -8.92 -1.04
N ALA A 50 1.28 -8.57 -0.47
CA ALA A 50 1.73 -9.10 0.81
C ALA A 50 1.53 -8.06 1.92
N ILE A 51 0.95 -8.50 3.04
CA ILE A 51 0.75 -7.71 4.25
C ILE A 51 1.50 -8.40 5.37
N ILE A 52 2.59 -7.77 5.83
CA ILE A 52 3.49 -8.35 6.82
C ILE A 52 3.23 -7.65 8.15
N ASN A 53 2.68 -8.39 9.13
CA ASN A 53 2.32 -7.85 10.43
C ASN A 53 3.17 -8.49 11.54
N ARG A 54 4.33 -7.90 11.79
CA ARG A 54 5.21 -8.31 12.89
C ARG A 54 4.83 -7.57 14.18
N GLN A 55 4.75 -8.31 15.29
CA GLN A 55 4.48 -7.71 16.60
C GLN A 55 5.45 -6.55 16.89
N LYS A 56 4.93 -5.44 17.42
CA LYS A 56 5.68 -4.21 17.76
C LYS A 56 6.39 -3.53 16.57
N ARG A 57 6.05 -3.87 15.32
CA ARG A 57 6.49 -3.15 14.12
C ARG A 57 5.31 -2.53 13.37
N PRO A 58 5.56 -1.48 12.57
CA PRO A 58 4.64 -1.03 11.52
C PRO A 58 4.20 -2.20 10.63
N ILE A 59 2.98 -2.17 10.11
CA ILE A 59 2.58 -3.10 9.04
C ILE A 59 3.37 -2.74 7.80
N GLU A 60 4.07 -3.71 7.24
CA GLU A 60 4.73 -3.57 5.95
C GLU A 60 3.79 -4.07 4.85
N LEU A 61 3.85 -3.41 3.70
CA LEU A 61 3.05 -3.69 2.53
C LEU A 61 3.94 -3.87 1.33
N GLU A 62 3.63 -4.86 0.51
CA GLU A 62 4.29 -5.10 -0.76
C GLU A 62 3.25 -5.45 -1.83
N ILE A 63 3.07 -4.55 -2.79
CA ILE A 63 2.12 -4.70 -3.90
C ILE A 63 2.93 -5.01 -5.15
N HIS A 64 2.76 -6.22 -5.67
CA HIS A 64 3.34 -6.66 -6.94
C HIS A 64 2.37 -6.28 -8.05
N ALA A 65 2.70 -5.24 -8.81
CA ALA A 65 2.01 -4.92 -10.05
C ALA A 65 2.80 -5.45 -11.26
N SER A 66 2.15 -5.56 -12.41
CA SER A 66 2.74 -6.03 -13.68
C SER A 66 4.05 -5.32 -14.05
N GLU A 67 4.12 -4.00 -13.82
CA GLU A 67 5.27 -3.18 -14.22
C GLU A 67 6.26 -2.89 -13.08
N LYS A 68 5.81 -3.00 -11.82
CA LYS A 68 6.59 -2.52 -10.66
C LYS A 68 6.11 -3.12 -9.34
N ILE A 69 7.04 -3.24 -8.40
CA ILE A 69 6.74 -3.56 -7.00
C ILE A 69 6.71 -2.26 -6.17
N TYR A 70 5.64 -2.10 -5.39
CA TYR A 70 5.48 -0.99 -4.44
C TYR A 70 5.65 -1.54 -3.03
N THR A 71 6.68 -1.10 -2.33
CA THR A 71 6.93 -1.52 -0.94
C THR A 71 6.83 -0.35 0.01
N GLY A 72 6.27 -0.56 1.19
CA GLY A 72 6.10 0.51 2.17
C GLY A 72 5.68 -0.01 3.54
N HIS A 73 5.39 0.91 4.44
CA HIS A 73 4.79 0.58 5.73
C HIS A 73 3.78 1.62 6.17
N CYS A 74 2.77 1.17 6.92
CA CYS A 74 1.80 2.05 7.56
C CYS A 74 2.45 2.85 8.67
N ILE A 75 2.18 4.15 8.71
CA ILE A 75 2.72 5.04 9.74
C ILE A 75 1.95 4.83 11.06
N ASP A 76 0.64 4.65 10.97
CA ASP A 76 -0.22 4.45 12.14
C ASP A 76 -0.57 2.97 12.34
N THR A 77 -0.19 2.44 13.50
CA THR A 77 -0.45 1.06 13.92
C THR A 77 -1.85 0.86 14.49
N LYS A 78 -2.71 1.88 14.56
CA LYS A 78 -4.10 1.73 14.98
C LYS A 78 -4.98 1.12 13.90
N PHE A 79 -4.61 1.30 12.63
CA PHE A 79 -5.40 0.86 11.48
C PHE A 79 -4.97 -0.52 10.93
N LYS A 80 -4.39 -1.36 11.78
CA LYS A 80 -3.78 -2.64 11.36
C LYS A 80 -4.79 -3.62 10.76
N ASP A 81 -5.92 -3.77 11.43
CA ASP A 81 -6.97 -4.67 10.98
C ASP A 81 -7.71 -4.05 9.79
N GLU A 82 -7.89 -2.73 9.80
CA GLU A 82 -8.61 -2.00 8.77
C GLU A 82 -7.90 -2.06 7.41
N ILE A 83 -6.56 -1.99 7.39
CA ILE A 83 -5.83 -2.11 6.13
C ILE A 83 -5.86 -3.53 5.58
N SER A 84 -5.68 -4.51 6.44
CA SER A 84 -5.76 -5.93 6.07
C SER A 84 -7.15 -6.24 5.50
N ASN A 85 -8.20 -5.78 6.18
CA ASN A 85 -9.58 -5.94 5.73
C ASN A 85 -9.85 -5.23 4.41
N ALA A 86 -9.33 -4.02 4.20
CA ALA A 86 -9.51 -3.29 2.94
C ALA A 86 -8.89 -4.06 1.76
N PHE A 87 -7.66 -4.56 1.90
CA PHE A 87 -7.03 -5.36 0.84
C PHE A 87 -7.72 -6.71 0.63
N LEU A 88 -8.09 -7.42 1.71
CA LEU A 88 -8.81 -8.69 1.59
C LEU A 88 -10.17 -8.53 0.89
N THR A 89 -10.90 -7.46 1.21
CA THR A 89 -12.20 -7.15 0.58
C THR A 89 -12.05 -6.85 -0.92
N GLU A 90 -11.03 -6.06 -1.28
CA GLU A 90 -10.85 -5.62 -2.66
C GLU A 90 -10.08 -6.63 -3.53
N PHE A 91 -9.14 -7.41 -3.01
CA PHE A 91 -8.26 -8.24 -3.83
C PHE A 91 -8.28 -9.74 -3.46
N GLY A 92 -8.93 -10.11 -2.35
CA GLY A 92 -9.24 -11.50 -2.00
C GLY A 92 -8.05 -12.45 -2.14
N SER A 93 -8.12 -13.35 -3.12
CA SER A 93 -7.12 -14.39 -3.37
C SER A 93 -5.73 -13.89 -3.74
N LYS A 94 -5.57 -12.61 -4.11
CA LYS A 94 -4.27 -12.00 -4.38
C LYS A 94 -3.54 -11.57 -3.11
N VAL A 95 -4.20 -11.60 -1.96
CA VAL A 95 -3.64 -11.12 -0.69
C VAL A 95 -3.01 -12.27 0.08
N HIS A 96 -1.76 -12.08 0.49
CA HIS A 96 -1.00 -12.97 1.35
C HIS A 96 -0.68 -12.23 2.66
N MET A 97 -0.86 -12.91 3.78
CA MET A 97 -0.56 -12.36 5.11
C MET A 97 0.58 -13.14 5.75
N GLU A 98 1.55 -12.41 6.31
CA GLU A 98 2.75 -12.95 6.97
C GLU A 98 2.93 -12.40 8.40
#